data_AF-A0AAX3STD4-F1
#
_entry.id   AF-A0AAX3STD4-F1
#
_cell.length_a   1.000
_cell.length_b   1.000
_cell.length_c   1.000
_cell.angle_alpha   90.00
_cell.angle_beta   90.00
_cell.angle_gamma   90.00
#
_symmetry.space_group_name_H-M   'P 1'
#
loop_
_entity.id
_entity.type
_entity.pdbx_description
1 polymer ?
#
loop_
_entity_poly.entity_id
_entity_poly.type
_entity_poly.pdbx_seq_one_letter_code
_entity_poly.pdbx_strand_id
1 'polypeptide(L)'
;MNKPASLRDRMPETADWVDQKRVEWGRDYVDQCIRRSLRGEPGWFYAMEGGKVLGTPWPMDALAPLVGSGTRTVAQLQAAAVLLGVGFAGFMREPEGNAHGAH
;
A
#
# COMPACT_ATOMS: atom_id res chain seq x y z
N MET A 1 -24.67 5.50 20.40
CA MET A 1 -23.22 5.75 20.17
C MET A 1 -22.86 5.03 18.88
N ASN A 2 -22.68 5.74 17.75
CA ASN A 2 -22.33 5.09 16.48
C ASN A 2 -20.86 4.67 16.54
N LYS A 3 -20.60 3.36 16.51
CA LYS A 3 -19.24 2.84 16.39
C LYS A 3 -18.68 3.31 15.04
N PRO A 4 -17.46 3.88 14.98
CA PRO A 4 -16.88 4.22 13.68
C PRO A 4 -16.83 2.94 12.84
N ALA A 5 -17.30 3.05 11.59
CA ALA A 5 -17.30 1.95 10.64
C ALA A 5 -15.91 1.32 10.58
N SER A 6 -15.84 -0.01 10.66
CA SER A 6 -14.59 -0.75 10.67
C SER A 6 -13.83 -0.56 9.35
N LEU A 7 -12.54 -0.90 9.31
CA LEU A 7 -11.78 -0.88 8.05
C LEU A 7 -12.51 -1.66 6.95
N ARG A 8 -13.08 -2.82 7.31
CA ARG A 8 -13.82 -3.70 6.40
C ARG A 8 -15.09 -3.07 5.84
N ASP A 9 -15.70 -2.13 6.57
CA ASP A 9 -16.87 -1.40 6.08
C ASP A 9 -16.48 -0.22 5.16
N ARG A 10 -15.31 0.38 5.40
CA ARG A 10 -14.85 1.59 4.69
C ARG A 10 -14.01 1.30 3.46
N MET A 11 -13.19 0.25 3.53
CA MET A 11 -12.19 -0.19 2.56
C MET A 11 -12.14 -1.74 2.54
N PRO A 12 -13.24 -2.41 2.11
CA PRO A 12 -13.34 -3.87 2.10
C PRO A 12 -12.22 -4.56 1.31
N GLU A 13 -11.84 -4.07 0.13
CA GLU A 13 -10.79 -4.71 -0.68
C GLU A 13 -9.43 -4.62 0.01
N THR A 14 -9.15 -3.49 0.66
CA THR A 14 -7.96 -3.28 1.49
C THR A 14 -7.93 -4.24 2.67
N ALA A 15 -9.08 -4.45 3.33
CA ALA A 15 -9.18 -5.37 4.46
C ALA A 15 -8.87 -6.82 4.03
N ASP A 16 -9.46 -7.26 2.91
CA ASP A 16 -9.23 -8.60 2.37
C ASP A 16 -7.79 -8.80 1.89
N TRP A 17 -7.21 -7.79 1.23
CA TRP A 17 -5.81 -7.82 0.82
C TRP A 17 -4.85 -7.89 2.02
N VAL A 18 -5.10 -7.13 3.08
CA VAL A 18 -4.31 -7.20 4.32
C VAL A 18 -4.41 -8.60 4.94
N ASP A 19 -5.59 -9.20 4.97
CA ASP A 19 -5.75 -10.55 5.52
C ASP A 19 -5.01 -11.61 4.71
N GLN A 20 -5.04 -11.50 3.38
CA GLN A 20 -4.22 -12.35 2.50
C GLN A 20 -2.73 -12.19 2.82
N LYS A 21 -2.24 -10.95 2.97
CA LYS A 21 -0.84 -10.70 3.33
C LYS A 21 -0.49 -11.21 4.73
N ARG A 22 -1.41 -11.18 5.69
CA ARG A 22 -1.17 -11.78 7.02
C ARG A 22 -0.99 -13.29 6.96
N VAL A 23 -1.71 -13.95 6.04
CA VAL A 23 -1.54 -15.39 5.78
C VAL A 23 -0.21 -15.65 5.08
N GLU A 24 0.14 -14.85 4.07
CA GLU A 24 1.33 -15.03 3.23
C GLU A 24 2.64 -14.68 3.94
N TRP A 25 2.69 -13.55 4.65
CA TRP A 25 3.91 -12.95 5.21
C TRP A 25 3.97 -13.01 6.74
N GLY A 26 2.93 -13.56 7.36
CA GLY A 26 2.78 -13.59 8.81
C GLY A 26 2.10 -12.34 9.36
N ARG A 27 1.17 -12.57 10.30
CA ARG A 27 0.36 -11.51 10.91
C ARG A 27 1.21 -10.42 11.57
N ASP A 28 2.22 -10.81 12.33
CA ASP A 28 3.03 -9.88 13.13
C ASP A 28 3.80 -8.88 12.24
N TYR A 29 4.32 -9.36 11.10
CA TYR A 29 5.04 -8.52 10.14
C TYR A 29 4.10 -7.51 9.47
N VAL A 30 2.95 -7.98 8.96
CA VAL A 30 1.95 -7.11 8.35
C VAL A 30 1.43 -6.06 9.34
N ASP A 31 1.12 -6.47 10.57
CA ASP A 31 0.68 -5.55 11.62
C ASP A 31 1.79 -4.57 12.02
N GLN A 32 3.08 -4.94 11.90
CA GLN A 32 4.20 -4.02 12.06
C GLN A 32 4.22 -2.98 10.93
N CYS A 33 4.12 -3.39 9.66
CA CYS A 33 4.07 -2.49 8.51
C CYS A 33 2.96 -1.45 8.64
N ILE A 34 1.76 -1.90 8.99
CA ILE A 34 0.61 -1.02 9.21
C ILE A 34 0.90 -0.02 10.34
N ARG A 35 1.34 -0.50 11.51
CA ARG A 35 1.65 0.36 12.67
C ARG A 35 2.69 1.43 12.35
N ARG A 36 3.77 1.07 11.64
CA ARG A 36 4.82 2.03 11.26
C ARG A 36 4.29 3.08 10.28
N SER A 37 3.50 2.69 9.28
CA SER A 37 2.91 3.66 8.37
C SER A 37 1.92 4.61 9.05
N LEU A 38 1.12 4.13 10.03
CA LEU A 38 0.18 4.96 10.78
C LEU A 38 0.90 5.94 11.73
N ARG A 39 2.17 5.69 12.05
CA ARG A 39 3.04 6.63 12.75
C ARG A 39 3.67 7.70 11.85
N GLY A 40 3.37 7.69 10.55
CA GLY A 40 3.95 8.63 9.59
C GLY A 40 5.24 8.13 8.95
N GLU A 41 5.64 6.86 9.13
CA GLU A 41 6.85 6.33 8.49
C GLU A 41 6.56 5.90 7.05
N PRO A 42 7.15 6.53 6.02
CA PRO A 42 7.01 6.10 4.63
C PRO A 42 7.63 4.73 4.40
N GLY A 43 7.22 4.05 3.34
CA GLY A 43 7.91 2.84 2.91
C GLY A 43 7.47 1.56 3.62
N TRP A 44 6.35 1.58 4.34
CA TRP A 44 5.84 0.45 5.12
C TRP A 44 4.48 -0.04 4.64
N PHE A 45 3.49 0.85 4.55
CA PHE A 45 2.14 0.53 4.10
C PHE A 45 1.45 1.78 3.56
N TYR A 46 0.75 1.62 2.43
CA TYR A 46 -0.15 2.62 1.88
C TYR A 46 -1.21 1.92 1.06
N ALA A 47 -2.48 2.29 1.24
CA ALA A 47 -3.59 1.74 0.48
C ALA A 47 -4.53 2.85 0.00
N MET A 48 -5.10 2.65 -1.18
CA MET A 48 -6.08 3.52 -1.81
C MET A 48 -7.28 2.68 -2.23
N GLU A 49 -8.49 3.09 -1.88
CA GLU A 49 -9.70 2.37 -2.26
C GLU A 49 -10.91 3.30 -2.32
N GLY A 50 -11.59 3.35 -3.48
CA GLY A 50 -12.79 4.16 -3.66
C GLY A 50 -12.62 5.62 -3.24
N GLY A 51 -11.47 6.22 -3.56
CA GLY A 51 -11.10 7.59 -3.20
C GLY A 51 -10.66 7.80 -1.73
N LYS A 52 -10.62 6.74 -0.91
CA LYS A 52 -10.09 6.77 0.46
C LYS A 52 -8.64 6.32 0.48
N VAL A 53 -7.86 6.85 1.41
CA VAL A 53 -6.44 6.47 1.58
C VAL A 53 -6.14 6.08 3.03
N LEU A 54 -5.20 5.16 3.22
CA LEU A 54 -4.74 4.71 4.54
C LEU A 54 -3.23 4.45 4.53
N GLY A 55 -2.54 4.91 5.57
CA GLY A 55 -1.09 4.77 5.71
C GLY A 55 -0.31 5.98 5.18
N THR A 56 1.01 5.83 5.09
CA THR A 56 1.91 6.90 4.65
C THR A 56 2.48 6.57 3.27
N PRO A 57 2.31 7.45 2.27
CA PRO A 57 2.78 7.19 0.91
C PRO A 57 4.31 7.11 0.85
N TRP A 58 4.85 6.47 -0.19
CA TRP A 58 6.27 6.55 -0.47
C TRP A 58 6.56 7.96 -0.99
N PRO A 59 7.72 8.56 -0.64
CA PRO A 59 8.06 9.90 -1.06
C PRO A 59 8.14 9.99 -2.60
N MET A 60 7.54 11.04 -3.15
CA MET A 60 7.44 11.30 -4.58
C MET A 60 8.16 12.61 -4.91
N ASP A 61 9.24 12.55 -5.70
CA ASP A 61 9.74 13.71 -6.45
C ASP A 61 9.06 13.67 -7.83
N ALA A 62 8.16 14.61 -8.06
CA ALA A 62 6.99 14.46 -8.92
C ALA A 62 7.26 14.18 -10.42
N LEU A 63 6.64 13.11 -10.90
CA LEU A 63 6.08 12.83 -12.25
C LEU A 63 6.98 12.81 -13.49
N ALA A 64 8.13 13.49 -13.53
CA ALA A 64 9.02 13.51 -14.70
C ALA A 64 9.59 12.12 -15.13
N PRO A 65 9.89 11.16 -14.22
CA PRO A 65 10.50 9.88 -14.62
C PRO A 65 9.50 8.77 -14.96
N LEU A 66 8.18 9.01 -14.94
CA LEU A 66 7.16 7.98 -15.17
C LEU A 66 7.14 7.39 -16.59
N VAL A 67 7.82 8.03 -17.55
CA VAL A 67 7.78 7.69 -18.97
C VAL A 67 9.11 7.10 -19.48
N GLY A 68 10.17 7.02 -18.66
CA GLY A 68 11.51 6.63 -19.12
C GLY A 68 12.18 5.51 -18.32
N SER A 69 12.27 4.33 -18.95
CA SER A 69 13.30 3.28 -18.79
C SER A 69 13.61 2.69 -17.39
N GLY A 70 13.31 1.38 -17.24
CA GLY A 70 13.94 0.49 -16.27
C GLY A 70 13.42 0.56 -14.83
N THR A 71 12.60 -0.42 -14.44
CA THR A 71 12.06 -0.67 -13.07
C THR A 71 11.40 0.53 -12.39
N ARG A 72 10.06 0.49 -12.27
CA ARG A 72 9.30 1.54 -11.58
C ARG A 72 9.51 1.44 -10.06
N THR A 73 9.78 2.56 -9.41
CA THR A 73 9.75 2.69 -7.94
C THR A 73 8.31 2.56 -7.42
N VAL A 74 8.15 2.15 -6.16
CA VAL A 74 6.82 2.07 -5.51
C VAL A 74 6.10 3.43 -5.54
N ALA A 75 6.86 4.52 -5.36
CA ALA A 75 6.33 5.88 -5.45
C ALA A 75 5.70 6.15 -6.84
N GLN A 76 6.39 5.78 -7.92
CA GLN A 76 5.86 5.93 -9.29
C GLN A 76 4.57 5.14 -9.52
N LEU A 77 4.48 3.91 -8.99
CA LEU A 77 3.26 3.11 -9.08
C LEU A 77 2.09 3.74 -8.31
N GLN A 78 2.36 4.36 -7.16
CA GLN A 78 1.35 5.12 -6.41
C GLN A 78 0.81 6.30 -7.21
N ALA A 79 1.69 7.09 -7.82
CA ALA A 79 1.28 8.22 -8.65
C ALA A 79 0.46 7.78 -9.86
N ALA A 80 0.86 6.69 -10.53
CA ALA A 80 0.09 6.12 -11.63
C ALA A 80 -1.30 5.65 -11.17
N ALA A 81 -1.41 5.00 -10.00
CA ALA A 81 -2.69 4.56 -9.47
C ALA A 81 -3.65 5.73 -9.21
N VAL A 82 -3.14 6.85 -8.70
CA VAL A 82 -3.92 8.08 -8.50
C VAL A 82 -4.35 8.69 -9.84
N LEU A 83 -3.40 8.88 -10.77
CA LEU A 83 -3.67 9.52 -12.06
C LEU A 83 -4.66 8.74 -12.93
N LEU A 84 -4.57 7.41 -12.90
CA LEU A 84 -5.46 6.53 -13.65
C LEU A 84 -6.80 6.27 -12.94
N GLY A 85 -6.99 6.78 -11.72
CA GLY A 85 -8.22 6.58 -10.95
C GLY A 85 -8.47 5.12 -10.60
N VAL A 86 -7.42 4.38 -10.23
CA VAL A 86 -7.52 2.96 -9.88
C VAL A 86 -8.44 2.77 -8.67
N GLY A 87 -9.40 1.85 -8.78
CA GLY A 87 -10.40 1.57 -7.76
C GLY A 87 -9.83 1.07 -6.44
N PHE A 88 -8.79 0.24 -6.49
CA PHE A 88 -8.03 -0.27 -5.35
C PHE A 88 -6.53 -0.39 -5.68
N ALA A 89 -5.66 0.07 -4.79
CA ALA A 89 -4.22 -0.13 -4.86
C ALA A 89 -3.62 -0.30 -3.47
N GLY A 90 -2.90 -1.40 -3.24
CA GLY A 90 -2.20 -1.69 -1.98
C GLY A 90 -0.68 -1.74 -2.19
N PHE A 91 0.05 -1.07 -1.31
CA PHE A 91 1.52 -1.03 -1.27
C PHE A 91 1.97 -1.42 0.12
N MET A 92 2.85 -2.41 0.23
CA MET A 92 3.40 -2.86 1.51
C MET A 92 4.84 -3.28 1.30
N ARG A 93 5.69 -3.02 2.30
CA ARG A 93 7.07 -3.50 2.27
C ARG A 93 7.08 -5.02 2.26
N GLU A 94 7.85 -5.60 1.35
CA GLU A 94 8.07 -7.04 1.30
C GLU A 94 9.01 -7.48 2.44
N PRO A 95 8.79 -8.67 3.05
CA PRO A 95 9.73 -9.24 4.00
C PRO A 95 11.13 -9.45 3.37
N GLU A 96 12.19 -9.16 4.13
CA GLU A 96 13.55 -9.46 3.69
C GLU A 96 13.69 -10.99 3.48
N GLY A 97 13.96 -11.41 2.24
CA GLY A 97 14.01 -12.83 1.84
C GLY A 97 12.90 -13.28 0.88
N ASN A 98 11.88 -12.45 0.66
CA ASN A 98 10.78 -12.72 -0.28
C ASN A 98 10.92 -11.99 -1.64
N ALA A 99 12.15 -11.65 -2.05
CA ALA A 99 12.40 -11.12 -3.39
C ALA A 99 12.02 -12.20 -4.43
N HIS A 100 10.75 -12.24 -4.82
CA HIS A 100 10.32 -12.93 -6.02
C HIS A 100 10.98 -12.17 -7.17
N GLY A 101 12.01 -12.79 -7.72
CA GLY A 101 12.78 -12.28 -8.83
C GLY A 101 11.85 -11.82 -9.95
N ALA A 102 12.23 -10.70 -10.55
CA ALA A 102 11.83 -10.39 -11.90
C ALA A 102 12.10 -11.61 -12.79
N HIS A 103 11.02 -12.21 -13.29
CA HIS A 103 11.04 -13.10 -14.44
C HIS A 103 9.88 -12.69 -15.36
#